data_AF-A0A285VAR9-F1
#
_entry.id   AF-A0A285VAR9-F1
#
_cell.length_a   1.000
_cell.length_b   1.000
_cell.length_c   1.000
_cell.angle_alpha   90.00
_cell.angle_beta   90.00
_cell.angle_gamma   90.00
#
_symmetry.space_group_name_H-M   'P 1'
#
loop_
_entity.id
_entity.type
_entity.pdbx_description
1 polymer ?
#
loop_
_entity_poly.entity_id
_entity_poly.type
_entity_poly.pdbx_seq_one_letter_code
_entity_poly.pdbx_strand_id
1 'polypeptide(L)'
;MQRGVGQDAPAPGERGVIVYQVLGLLVDVALFRRLRTRAAARGGTEGIEDLKVALRLVQGRPFDQLRRGGWGWLFEGGRLDHHMTCAVVDVAPVAATHGLQTGDLAGARAPAEIAFLAPPPEEIPTLDLAAVTARSGITTAAVRLLQTDICNRTDDPDLPPGDLSRGDLPGRIQRILDRHGWLDRKEAV
;
A
#
# COMPACT_ATOMS: atom_id res chain seq x y z
N MET A 1 11.02 20.48 25.84
CA MET A 1 11.15 19.10 26.35
C MET A 1 9.79 18.69 26.94
N GLN A 2 8.84 18.30 26.09
CA GLN A 2 7.49 17.89 26.53
C GLN A 2 7.52 16.37 26.76
N ARG A 3 7.22 15.95 27.99
CA ARG A 3 7.09 14.53 28.36
C ARG A 3 5.84 13.98 27.67
N GLY A 4 6.00 12.88 26.91
CA GLY A 4 4.89 12.13 26.36
C GLY A 4 4.03 11.60 27.51
N VAL A 5 2.75 11.97 27.49
CA VAL A 5 1.72 11.38 28.37
C VAL A 5 1.65 9.89 28.07
N GLY A 6 1.76 9.07 29.11
CA GLY A 6 1.96 7.62 29.02
C GLY A 6 0.82 6.92 28.27
N GLN A 7 1.17 6.05 27.33
CA GLN A 7 0.24 5.14 26.67
C GLN A 7 -0.17 3.96 27.58
N ASP A 8 0.27 3.95 28.85
CA ASP A 8 0.14 2.81 29.78
C ASP A 8 -0.78 3.09 30.98
N ALA A 9 -1.43 4.25 31.05
CA ALA A 9 -2.36 4.53 32.15
C ALA A 9 -3.67 3.76 31.96
N PRO A 10 -4.17 3.05 32.99
CA PRO A 10 -5.41 2.30 32.86
C PRO A 10 -6.60 3.23 32.59
N ALA A 11 -7.51 2.79 31.71
CA ALA A 11 -8.70 3.57 31.39
C ALA A 11 -9.61 3.66 32.64
N PRO A 12 -10.22 4.82 32.92
CA PRO A 12 -11.20 4.93 34.00
C PRO A 12 -12.36 3.95 33.73
N GLY A 13 -12.69 3.09 34.69
CA GLY A 13 -13.81 2.17 34.55
C GLY A 13 -15.15 2.92 34.46
N GLU A 14 -15.95 2.63 33.44
CA GLU A 14 -17.35 3.05 33.40
C GLU A 14 -18.14 2.28 34.46
N ARG A 15 -18.93 2.99 35.27
CA ARG A 15 -19.66 2.39 36.39
C ARG A 15 -20.65 1.34 35.87
N GLY A 16 -20.49 0.09 36.31
CA GLY A 16 -21.43 -1.00 36.05
C GLY A 16 -21.04 -1.98 34.93
N VAL A 17 -19.91 -1.76 34.25
CA VAL A 17 -19.38 -2.67 33.21
C VAL A 17 -18.03 -3.22 33.65
N ILE A 18 -17.87 -4.55 33.65
CA ILE A 18 -16.57 -5.18 33.86
C ILE A 18 -15.78 -5.05 32.55
N VAL A 19 -14.76 -4.19 32.55
CA VAL A 19 -13.87 -3.98 31.41
C VAL A 19 -12.55 -4.69 31.67
N TYR A 20 -12.04 -5.38 30.66
CA TYR A 20 -10.69 -5.95 30.66
C TYR A 20 -9.77 -5.06 29.84
N GLN A 21 -8.64 -4.66 30.44
CA GLN A 21 -7.60 -3.92 29.74
C GLN A 21 -6.32 -4.74 29.69
N VAL A 22 -5.76 -4.88 28.49
CA VAL A 22 -4.45 -5.50 28.28
C VAL A 22 -3.43 -4.39 28.16
N LEU A 23 -2.44 -4.38 29.05
CA LEU A 23 -1.34 -3.41 29.07
C LEU A 23 -0.09 -4.00 28.41
N GLY A 24 0.69 -3.16 27.73
CA GLY A 24 1.95 -3.57 27.11
C GLY A 24 1.82 -4.50 25.90
N LEU A 25 0.62 -4.66 25.33
CA LEU A 25 0.41 -5.49 24.15
C LEU A 25 1.03 -4.81 22.91
N LEU A 26 2.04 -5.47 22.32
CA LEU A 26 2.55 -5.08 21.01
C LEU A 26 1.74 -5.76 19.92
N VAL A 27 0.94 -4.96 19.21
CA VAL A 27 0.19 -5.40 18.02
C VAL A 27 0.90 -4.97 16.74
N ASP A 28 0.64 -5.69 15.64
CA ASP A 28 1.27 -5.43 14.34
C ASP A 28 1.15 -3.98 13.89
N VAL A 29 -0.02 -3.37 14.08
CA VAL A 29 -0.26 -1.95 13.77
C VAL A 29 0.66 -1.02 14.56
N ALA A 30 0.88 -1.29 15.84
CA ALA A 30 1.76 -0.49 16.70
C ALA A 30 3.24 -0.70 16.30
N LEU A 31 3.62 -1.93 15.98
CA LEU A 31 4.97 -2.23 15.51
C LEU A 31 5.25 -1.61 14.14
N PHE A 32 4.31 -1.68 13.20
CA PHE A 32 4.37 -1.05 11.88
C PHE A 32 4.63 0.46 12.01
N ARG A 33 3.86 1.15 12.85
CA ARG A 33 4.04 2.59 13.11
C ARG A 33 5.42 2.90 13.65
N ARG A 34 5.91 2.12 14.63
CA ARG A 34 7.25 2.28 15.20
C ARG A 34 8.34 2.09 14.15
N LEU A 35 8.21 1.08 13.29
CA LEU A 35 9.15 0.83 12.19
C LEU A 35 9.13 1.97 11.16
N ARG A 36 7.95 2.49 10.79
CA ARG A 36 7.84 3.67 9.91
C ARG A 36 8.51 4.91 10.51
N THR A 37 8.31 5.17 11.80
CA THR A 37 8.97 6.29 12.50
C THR A 37 10.49 6.09 12.55
N ARG A 38 10.95 4.88 12.86
CA ARG A 38 12.38 4.55 12.89
C ARG A 38 13.02 4.67 11.51
N ALA A 39 12.33 4.23 10.47
CA ALA A 39 12.77 4.36 9.09
C ALA A 39 12.98 5.82 8.69
N ALA A 40 12.04 6.70 9.03
CA ALA A 40 12.15 8.13 8.76
C ALA A 40 13.33 8.77 9.53
N ALA A 41 13.58 8.33 10.75
CA ALA A 41 14.70 8.82 11.57
C ALA A 41 16.07 8.36 11.04
N ARG A 42 16.17 7.13 10.52
CA ARG A 42 17.42 6.58 9.97
C ARG A 42 17.70 7.06 8.55
N GLY A 43 16.67 7.14 7.72
CA GLY A 43 16.81 7.44 6.29
C GLY A 43 17.66 6.42 5.55
N GLY A 44 17.98 6.71 4.28
CA GLY A 44 18.87 5.89 3.47
C GLY A 44 18.47 4.42 3.37
N THR A 45 19.46 3.54 3.23
CA THR A 45 19.25 2.09 3.10
C THR A 45 18.75 1.45 4.39
N GLU A 46 19.23 1.89 5.56
CA GLU A 46 18.76 1.37 6.85
C GLU A 46 17.27 1.66 7.09
N GLY A 47 16.81 2.85 6.68
CA GLY A 47 15.40 3.21 6.72
C GLY A 47 14.57 2.34 5.79
N ILE A 48 15.06 2.05 4.58
CA ILE A 48 14.38 1.14 3.65
C ILE A 48 14.24 -0.27 4.23
N GLU A 49 15.27 -0.80 4.92
CA GLU A 49 15.16 -2.11 5.55
C GLU A 49 14.11 -2.12 6.67
N ASP A 50 13.98 -1.04 7.44
CA ASP A 50 12.90 -0.89 8.41
C ASP A 50 11.50 -0.88 7.75
N LEU A 51 11.37 -0.23 6.59
CA LEU A 51 10.11 -0.24 5.81
C LEU A 51 9.81 -1.64 5.26
N LYS A 52 10.81 -2.36 4.76
CA LYS A 52 10.64 -3.76 4.31
C LYS A 52 10.19 -4.66 5.46
N VAL A 53 10.76 -4.49 6.66
CA VAL A 53 10.32 -5.23 7.86
C VAL A 53 8.89 -4.85 8.24
N ALA A 54 8.51 -3.57 8.15
CA ALA A 54 7.14 -3.14 8.41
C ALA A 54 6.14 -3.81 7.46
N LEU A 55 6.46 -3.86 6.17
CA LEU A 55 5.61 -4.49 5.16
C LEU A 55 5.43 -6.00 5.37
N ARG A 56 6.41 -6.71 5.97
CA ARG A 56 6.25 -8.13 6.33
C ARG A 56 5.16 -8.40 7.38
N LEU A 57 4.73 -7.37 8.11
CA LEU A 57 3.60 -7.48 9.05
C LEU A 57 2.24 -7.46 8.33
N VAL A 58 2.21 -7.06 7.06
CA VAL A 58 0.99 -6.99 6.25
C VAL A 58 0.76 -8.35 5.59
N GLN A 59 -0.16 -9.14 6.13
CA GLN A 59 -0.47 -10.49 5.66
C GLN A 59 -1.61 -10.57 4.63
N GLY A 60 -2.21 -9.43 4.29
CA GLY A 60 -3.38 -9.34 3.43
C GLY A 60 -3.98 -7.95 3.47
N ARG A 61 -5.26 -7.83 3.10
CA ARG A 61 -5.98 -6.56 3.21
C ARG A 61 -6.15 -6.23 4.69
N PRO A 62 -5.76 -5.03 5.16
CA PRO A 62 -5.99 -4.64 6.55
C PRO A 62 -7.45 -4.84 6.94
N PHE A 63 -7.67 -5.59 8.03
CA PHE A 63 -8.99 -5.85 8.61
C PHE A 63 -9.97 -6.57 7.68
N ASP A 64 -9.50 -7.55 6.90
CA ASP A 64 -10.33 -8.39 6.02
C ASP A 64 -10.99 -9.60 6.70
N GLN A 65 -10.49 -10.03 7.87
CA GLN A 65 -10.99 -11.19 8.62
C GLN A 65 -11.82 -10.81 9.87
N LEU A 66 -12.72 -9.83 9.73
CA LEU A 66 -13.54 -9.35 10.84
C LEU A 66 -14.69 -10.32 11.17
N ARG A 67 -14.80 -10.74 12.44
CA ARG A 67 -15.97 -11.49 12.95
C ARG A 67 -17.26 -10.65 12.86
N ARG A 68 -18.42 -11.29 12.65
CA ARG A 68 -19.72 -10.59 12.65
C ARG A 68 -19.98 -9.93 14.01
N GLY A 69 -20.28 -8.63 14.01
CA GLY A 69 -20.89 -7.92 15.15
C GLY A 69 -19.98 -7.35 16.24
N GLY A 70 -18.67 -7.13 16.00
CA GLY A 70 -17.73 -6.67 17.04
C GLY A 70 -16.77 -5.53 16.68
N TRP A 71 -16.94 -4.88 15.54
CA TRP A 71 -15.90 -4.00 14.96
C TRP A 71 -16.41 -2.61 14.55
N GLY A 72 -17.60 -2.19 15.00
CA GLY A 72 -18.10 -0.83 14.72
C GLY A 72 -17.09 0.25 15.11
N TRP A 73 -16.43 0.07 16.26
CA TRP A 73 -15.36 0.94 16.77
C TRP A 73 -14.13 1.06 15.85
N LEU A 74 -13.90 0.10 14.94
CA LEU A 74 -12.80 0.16 13.99
C LEU A 74 -13.09 1.17 12.87
N PHE A 75 -14.37 1.23 12.47
CA PHE A 75 -14.89 2.08 11.41
C PHE A 75 -15.46 3.41 11.93
N GLU A 76 -15.58 3.54 13.26
CA GLU A 76 -16.06 4.74 13.95
C GLU A 76 -14.89 5.44 14.66
N GLY A 77 -14.93 6.77 14.75
CA GLY A 77 -13.88 7.55 15.41
C GLY A 77 -12.55 7.52 14.66
N GLY A 78 -11.54 6.85 15.21
CA GLY A 78 -10.15 6.90 14.76
C GLY A 78 -9.82 6.19 13.44
N ARG A 79 -10.82 5.66 12.71
CA ARG A 79 -10.71 5.09 11.35
C ARG A 79 -9.42 4.31 11.11
N LEU A 80 -9.13 3.38 12.02
CA LEU A 80 -7.87 2.63 12.01
C LEU A 80 -7.75 1.79 10.74
N ASP A 81 -8.89 1.34 10.21
CA ASP A 81 -9.04 0.72 8.89
C ASP A 81 -8.40 1.57 7.79
N HIS A 82 -8.85 2.82 7.67
CA HIS A 82 -8.45 3.72 6.61
C HIS A 82 -7.00 4.16 6.78
N HIS A 83 -6.60 4.52 8.00
CA HIS A 83 -5.24 4.98 8.26
C HIS A 83 -4.19 3.89 8.02
N MET A 84 -4.50 2.63 8.31
CA MET A 84 -3.58 1.54 8.02
C MET A 84 -3.49 1.24 6.54
N THR A 85 -4.61 1.27 5.81
CA THR A 85 -4.57 1.20 4.35
C THR A 85 -3.67 2.29 3.76
N CYS A 86 -3.92 3.57 4.09
CA CYS A 86 -3.11 4.67 3.58
C CYS A 86 -1.64 4.51 3.98
N ALA A 87 -1.36 4.08 5.21
CA ALA A 87 0.01 3.90 5.66
C ALA A 87 0.76 2.80 4.90
N VAL A 88 0.08 1.72 4.50
CA VAL A 88 0.67 0.67 3.65
C VAL A 88 0.91 1.20 2.25
N VAL A 89 -0.08 1.89 1.66
CA VAL A 89 0.02 2.47 0.33
C VAL A 89 1.10 3.56 0.24
N ASP A 90 1.37 4.31 1.31
CA ASP A 90 2.49 5.26 1.37
C ASP A 90 3.87 4.56 1.38
N VAL A 91 3.98 3.47 2.13
CA VAL A 91 5.28 2.85 2.47
C VAL A 91 5.74 1.90 1.38
N ALA A 92 4.82 1.14 0.80
CA ALA A 92 5.14 0.09 -0.15
C ALA A 92 5.81 0.59 -1.45
N PRO A 93 5.35 1.68 -2.09
CA PRO A 93 6.01 2.26 -3.27
C PRO A 93 7.43 2.73 -3.00
N VAL A 94 7.71 3.25 -1.79
CA VAL A 94 9.06 3.69 -1.41
C VAL A 94 10.03 2.50 -1.41
N ALA A 95 9.62 1.37 -0.84
CA ALA A 95 10.43 0.14 -0.83
C ALA A 95 10.54 -0.49 -2.23
N ALA A 96 9.45 -0.50 -3.01
CA ALA A 96 9.44 -1.02 -4.38
C ALA A 96 10.38 -0.22 -5.30
N THR A 97 10.27 1.11 -5.26
CA THR A 97 11.13 2.04 -6.02
C THR A 97 12.60 1.83 -5.67
N HIS A 98 12.95 1.70 -4.39
CA HIS A 98 14.32 1.43 -3.98
C HIS A 98 14.85 0.10 -4.53
N GLY A 99 14.07 -0.98 -4.46
CA GLY A 99 14.44 -2.27 -5.04
C GLY A 99 14.65 -2.17 -6.56
N LEU A 100 13.77 -1.46 -7.26
CA LEU A 100 13.94 -1.20 -8.69
C LEU A 100 15.21 -0.39 -8.99
N GLN A 101 15.51 0.66 -8.22
CA GLN A 101 16.69 1.50 -8.43
C GLN A 101 18.00 0.74 -8.18
N THR A 102 18.00 -0.19 -7.22
CA THR A 102 19.17 -1.00 -6.86
C THR A 102 19.31 -2.29 -7.68
N GLY A 103 18.32 -2.61 -8.53
CA GLY A 103 18.30 -3.84 -9.31
C GLY A 103 17.85 -5.08 -8.54
N ASP A 104 17.48 -4.93 -7.27
CA ASP A 104 16.89 -6.00 -6.44
C ASP A 104 15.41 -6.22 -6.79
N LEU A 105 15.19 -6.96 -7.88
CA LEU A 105 13.83 -7.28 -8.34
C LEU A 105 13.04 -8.13 -7.34
N ALA A 106 13.71 -9.02 -6.60
CA ALA A 106 13.08 -9.84 -5.58
C ALA A 106 12.60 -8.98 -4.40
N GLY A 107 13.42 -8.03 -3.95
CA GLY A 107 13.07 -7.09 -2.89
C GLY A 107 12.06 -6.01 -3.32
N ALA A 108 11.90 -5.75 -4.61
CA ALA A 108 10.89 -4.83 -5.14
C ALA A 108 9.50 -5.48 -5.28
N ARG A 109 9.44 -6.80 -5.54
CA ARG A 109 8.20 -7.50 -5.85
C ARG A 109 7.21 -7.57 -4.69
N ALA A 110 7.67 -8.04 -3.53
CA ALA A 110 6.77 -8.22 -2.38
C ALA A 110 6.12 -6.90 -1.93
N PRO A 111 6.84 -5.77 -1.80
CA PRO A 111 6.22 -4.47 -1.56
C PRO A 111 5.18 -4.08 -2.60
N ALA A 112 5.47 -4.26 -3.90
CA ALA A 112 4.53 -3.91 -4.97
C ALA A 112 3.25 -4.76 -4.91
N GLU A 113 3.36 -6.05 -4.61
CA GLU A 113 2.20 -6.93 -4.42
C GLU A 113 1.37 -6.54 -3.19
N ILE A 114 2.02 -6.22 -2.06
CA ILE A 114 1.34 -5.75 -0.85
C ILE A 114 0.56 -4.46 -1.12
N ALA A 115 1.17 -3.53 -1.85
CA ALA A 115 0.54 -2.27 -2.25
C ALA A 115 -0.68 -2.52 -3.14
N PHE A 116 -0.56 -3.44 -4.09
CA PHE A 116 -1.65 -3.80 -5.02
C PHE A 116 -2.84 -4.44 -4.32
N LEU A 117 -2.59 -5.22 -3.26
CA LEU A 117 -3.64 -5.86 -2.46
C LEU A 117 -4.32 -4.91 -1.46
N ALA A 118 -3.78 -3.71 -1.22
CA ALA A 118 -4.36 -2.71 -0.32
C ALA A 118 -5.48 -1.93 -1.03
N PRO A 119 -6.75 -1.98 -0.55
CA PRO A 119 -7.85 -1.33 -1.27
C PRO A 119 -8.16 0.08 -0.75
N PRO A 120 -8.65 1.01 -1.60
CA PRO A 120 -8.99 0.83 -3.01
C PRO A 120 -7.73 0.69 -3.89
N PRO A 121 -7.84 0.04 -5.06
CA PRO A 121 -6.71 -0.03 -5.99
C PRO A 121 -6.25 1.39 -6.32
N GLU A 122 -4.96 1.66 -6.18
CA GLU A 122 -4.34 2.93 -6.53
C GLU A 122 -3.41 2.77 -7.74
N GLU A 123 -3.23 3.84 -8.51
CA GLU A 123 -2.45 3.81 -9.76
C GLU A 123 -0.97 3.52 -9.51
N ILE A 124 -0.40 4.07 -8.42
CA ILE A 124 1.04 3.97 -8.11
C ILE A 124 1.46 2.52 -7.81
N PRO A 125 0.79 1.79 -6.89
CA PRO A 125 1.03 0.36 -6.67
C PRO A 125 1.00 -0.49 -7.95
N THR A 126 0.01 -0.23 -8.81
CA THR A 126 -0.18 -0.98 -10.06
C THR A 126 0.95 -0.72 -11.05
N LEU A 127 1.42 0.53 -11.16
CA LEU A 127 2.58 0.89 -11.99
C LEU A 127 3.88 0.26 -11.47
N ASP A 128 4.10 0.24 -10.17
CA ASP A 128 5.29 -0.39 -9.56
C ASP A 128 5.29 -1.91 -9.81
N LEU A 129 4.15 -2.58 -9.65
CA LEU A 129 4.02 -4.01 -9.92
C LEU A 129 4.20 -4.33 -11.42
N ALA A 130 3.69 -3.48 -12.31
CA ALA A 130 3.93 -3.61 -13.74
C ALA A 130 5.43 -3.44 -14.07
N ALA A 131 6.11 -2.47 -13.47
CA ALA A 131 7.54 -2.26 -13.64
C ALA A 131 8.38 -3.47 -13.21
N VAL A 132 8.08 -4.03 -12.04
CA VAL A 132 8.72 -5.25 -11.53
C VAL A 132 8.48 -6.42 -12.48
N THR A 133 7.24 -6.60 -12.94
CA THR A 133 6.85 -7.70 -13.83
C THR A 133 7.53 -7.59 -15.19
N ALA A 134 7.62 -6.37 -15.75
CA ALA A 134 8.30 -6.11 -17.01
C ALA A 134 9.81 -6.38 -16.92
N ARG A 135 10.47 -5.93 -15.83
CA ARG A 135 11.91 -6.16 -15.61
C ARG A 135 12.26 -7.60 -15.27
N SER A 136 11.29 -8.36 -14.74
CA SER A 136 11.42 -9.81 -14.53
C SER A 136 11.30 -10.62 -15.83
N GLY A 137 11.13 -9.96 -16.99
CA GLY A 137 11.05 -10.60 -18.31
C GLY A 137 9.63 -11.01 -18.73
N ILE A 138 8.60 -10.73 -17.93
CA ILE A 138 7.21 -11.11 -18.21
C ILE A 138 6.44 -9.91 -18.77
N THR A 139 6.91 -9.36 -19.89
CA THR A 139 6.40 -8.10 -20.44
C THR A 139 4.92 -8.15 -20.80
N THR A 140 4.41 -9.29 -21.30
CA THR A 140 3.00 -9.47 -21.64
C THR A 140 2.08 -9.39 -20.42
N ALA A 141 2.50 -9.93 -19.27
CA ALA A 141 1.75 -9.84 -18.03
C ALA A 141 1.72 -8.41 -17.47
N ALA A 142 2.83 -7.67 -17.60
CA ALA A 142 2.88 -6.26 -17.20
C ALA A 142 1.92 -5.39 -18.03
N VAL A 143 1.88 -5.58 -19.35
CA VAL A 143 0.94 -4.86 -20.23
C VAL A 143 -0.51 -5.21 -19.89
N ARG A 144 -0.80 -6.49 -19.62
CA ARG A 144 -2.15 -6.94 -19.25
C ARG A 144 -2.61 -6.32 -17.93
N LEU A 145 -1.72 -6.28 -16.93
CA LEU A 145 -1.99 -5.65 -15.64
C LEU A 145 -2.37 -4.17 -15.80
N LEU A 146 -1.59 -3.42 -16.58
CA LEU A 146 -1.87 -2.00 -16.85
C LEU A 146 -3.19 -1.80 -17.60
N GLN A 147 -3.49 -2.67 -18.57
CA GLN A 147 -4.74 -2.59 -19.32
C GLN A 147 -5.95 -2.86 -18.44
N THR A 148 -5.89 -3.88 -17.58
CA THR A 148 -7.02 -4.27 -16.72
C THR A 148 -7.26 -3.28 -15.59
N ASP A 149 -6.21 -2.87 -14.88
CA ASP A 149 -6.36 -2.15 -13.60
C ASP A 149 -6.18 -0.63 -13.71
N ILE A 150 -5.66 -0.14 -14.84
CA ILE A 150 -5.49 1.31 -15.09
C ILE A 150 -6.29 1.74 -16.32
N CYS A 151 -6.04 1.16 -17.50
CA CYS A 151 -6.65 1.65 -18.75
C CYS A 151 -8.14 1.31 -18.90
N ASN A 152 -8.62 0.22 -18.31
CA ASN A 152 -10.04 -0.18 -18.39
C ASN A 152 -10.83 0.20 -17.13
N ARG A 153 -10.21 0.94 -16.21
CA ARG A 153 -10.86 1.33 -14.97
C ARG A 153 -11.82 2.50 -15.24
N THR A 154 -13.11 2.21 -15.29
CA THR A 154 -14.16 3.24 -15.23
C THR A 154 -14.59 3.39 -13.78
N ASP A 155 -14.31 4.55 -13.16
CA ASP A 155 -14.79 4.86 -11.80
C ASP A 155 -16.32 5.18 -11.77
N ASP A 156 -16.96 5.21 -12.95
CA ASP A 156 -18.40 5.47 -13.14
C ASP A 156 -19.04 4.31 -13.95
N PRO A 157 -19.92 3.50 -13.34
CA PRO A 157 -20.54 2.34 -14.01
C PRO A 157 -21.51 2.72 -15.13
N ASP A 158 -21.93 3.98 -15.21
CA ASP A 158 -22.85 4.48 -16.25
C ASP A 158 -22.11 5.09 -17.46
N LEU A 159 -20.79 5.26 -17.36
CA LEU A 159 -19.95 5.62 -18.50
C LEU A 159 -19.62 4.36 -19.32
N PRO A 160 -19.76 4.39 -20.67
CA PRO A 160 -19.20 3.32 -21.50
C PRO A 160 -17.70 3.18 -21.17
N PRO A 161 -17.11 1.96 -21.25
CA PRO A 161 -15.69 1.77 -21.02
C PRO A 161 -14.94 2.81 -21.84
N GLY A 162 -14.31 3.76 -21.13
CA GLY A 162 -13.82 4.96 -21.75
C GLY A 162 -12.88 4.56 -22.88
N ASP A 163 -13.12 5.09 -24.07
CA ASP A 163 -12.12 5.11 -25.13
C ASP A 163 -10.99 6.03 -24.64
N LEU A 164 -10.14 5.51 -23.75
CA LEU A 164 -8.93 6.16 -23.29
C LEU A 164 -7.88 6.06 -24.41
N SER A 165 -8.20 6.67 -25.55
CA SER A 165 -7.27 6.93 -26.64
C SER A 165 -6.21 7.91 -26.16
N ARG A 166 -5.22 7.45 -25.36
CA ARG A 166 -3.96 8.13 -25.01
C ARG A 166 -4.07 9.51 -24.32
N GLY A 167 -5.27 10.11 -24.23
CA GLY A 167 -5.50 11.53 -23.93
C GLY A 167 -6.07 11.82 -22.54
N ASP A 168 -6.78 10.87 -21.94
CA ASP A 168 -7.47 11.06 -20.64
C ASP A 168 -6.77 10.38 -19.46
N LEU A 169 -5.59 9.78 -19.68
CA LEU A 169 -4.75 9.35 -18.56
C LEU A 169 -4.18 10.61 -17.87
N PRO A 170 -4.23 10.71 -16.53
CA PRO A 170 -3.58 11.78 -15.79
C PRO A 170 -2.16 11.96 -16.33
N GLY A 171 -1.78 13.17 -16.75
CA GLY A 171 -0.55 13.42 -17.55
C GLY A 171 0.78 12.99 -16.91
N ARG A 172 0.76 12.50 -15.67
CA ARG A 172 1.88 11.79 -15.03
C ARG A 172 2.00 10.34 -15.50
N ILE A 173 0.89 9.61 -15.66
CA ILE A 173 0.88 8.20 -16.09
C ILE A 173 1.31 8.10 -17.54
N GLN A 174 0.79 8.97 -18.43
CA GLN A 174 1.20 9.01 -19.83
C GLN A 174 2.73 9.20 -19.95
N ARG A 175 3.33 10.10 -19.16
CA ARG A 175 4.79 10.30 -19.13
C ARG A 175 5.56 9.09 -18.61
N ILE A 176 5.01 8.32 -17.66
CA ILE A 176 5.64 7.09 -17.15
C ILE A 176 5.56 5.99 -18.22
N LEU A 177 4.41 5.83 -18.87
CA LEU A 177 4.20 4.89 -19.96
C LEU A 177 5.10 5.19 -21.16
N ASP A 178 5.19 6.46 -21.56
CA ASP A 178 6.03 6.93 -22.68
C ASP A 178 7.52 6.76 -22.36
N ARG A 179 7.96 7.08 -21.12
CA ARG A 179 9.36 6.89 -20.69
C ARG A 179 9.79 5.43 -20.78
N HIS A 180 8.88 4.50 -20.54
CA HIS A 180 9.19 3.08 -20.53
C HIS A 180 8.83 2.36 -21.83
N GLY A 181 8.20 3.04 -22.80
CA GLY A 181 7.82 2.47 -24.10
C GLY A 181 6.87 1.27 -24.00
N TRP A 182 6.13 1.15 -22.90
CA TRP A 182 5.36 -0.06 -22.59
C TRP A 182 4.17 -0.29 -23.52
N LEU A 183 3.66 0.77 -24.15
CA LEU A 183 2.53 0.72 -25.08
C LEU A 183 2.93 0.87 -26.55
N ASP A 184 4.20 1.18 -26.85
CA ASP A 184 4.69 1.34 -28.22
C ASP A 184 4.98 -0.01 -28.91
N ARG A 185 4.91 -1.14 -28.18
CA ARG A 185 5.03 -2.49 -28.74
C ARG A 185 3.67 -3.06 -29.15
N LYS A 186 2.92 -2.30 -29.95
CA LYS A 186 1.84 -2.83 -30.79
C LYS A 186 2.21 -2.63 -32.25
N GLU A 187 3.29 -3.27 -32.68
CA GLU A 187 3.58 -3.56 -34.10
C GLU A 187 4.86 -4.42 -34.19
N ALA A 188 4.75 -5.71 -33.93
CA ALA A 188 5.64 -6.74 -34.48
C ALA A 188 5.08 -8.14 -34.16
N VAL A 189 4.32 -8.65 -35.13
CA VAL A 189 3.98 -10.06 -35.43
C VAL A 189 3.09 -10.81 -34.44
#